data_AF-A0AAD7C359-F1
#
_entry.id   AF-A0AAD7C359-F1
#
_cell.length_a   1.000
_cell.length_b   1.000
_cell.length_c   1.000
_cell.angle_alpha   90.00
_cell.angle_beta   90.00
_cell.angle_gamma   90.00
#
_symmetry.space_group_name_H-M   'P 1'
#
loop_
_entity.id
_entity.type
_entity.pdbx_description
1 polymer ?
#
loop_
_entity_poly.entity_id
_entity_poly.type
_entity_poly.pdbx_seq_one_letter_code
_entity_poly.pdbx_strand_id
1 'polypeptide(L)'
;MCFPSKKQKANFDTEPTTTKAAAANTKAAAPAASAPAAPPPTTTTETATTKSMAGPKIAIVLYSMYGHITKMSEAVKKGIEEAGGSVTVYQIAETLPQEVLTKMYAPAKPAFPIITPDELAKYDAFLMGIPTRFGNFPAQWKAFWDSTSGLWASGALAGKYAGAFETTVLATISTLTHHGVIYVPLGYSQSFGQLTNLSEVHGGSPWGAGTFAAADGSRQPTALELEIATIQGKQFYGVVSKVKF
;
A
#
# COMPACT_ATOMS: atom_id res chain seq x y z
N MET A 1 -8.02 -0.21 -18.82
CA MET A 1 -8.58 -0.24 -17.44
C MET A 1 -10.01 0.27 -17.54
N CYS A 2 -10.96 -0.39 -16.85
CA CYS A 2 -12.37 0.02 -16.88
C CYS A 2 -12.56 1.27 -16.03
N PHE A 3 -12.75 2.41 -16.68
CA PHE A 3 -13.29 3.60 -16.03
C PHE A 3 -14.78 3.66 -16.33
N PRO A 4 -15.62 4.06 -15.36
CA PRO A 4 -16.93 4.58 -15.69
C PRO A 4 -16.74 5.90 -16.45
N SER A 5 -16.61 5.81 -17.76
CA SER A 5 -16.69 6.98 -18.64
C SER A 5 -18.11 7.49 -18.59
N LYS A 6 -18.30 8.78 -18.24
CA LYS A 6 -19.59 9.48 -18.40
C LYS A 6 -20.12 9.41 -19.84
N LYS A 7 -19.29 8.99 -20.81
CA LYS A 7 -19.62 8.86 -22.25
C LYS A 7 -19.91 7.44 -22.72
N GLN A 8 -19.77 6.40 -21.90
CA GLN A 8 -20.09 5.01 -22.30
C GLN A 8 -21.47 4.60 -21.76
N LYS A 9 -22.53 5.10 -22.40
CA LYS A 9 -23.84 4.44 -22.38
C LYS A 9 -23.92 3.61 -23.66
N ALA A 10 -24.27 2.32 -23.53
CA ALA A 10 -24.57 1.38 -24.62
C ALA A 10 -23.39 0.80 -25.44
N ASN A 11 -22.45 0.11 -24.78
CA ASN A 11 -21.46 -0.75 -25.48
C ASN A 11 -21.83 -2.26 -25.48
N PHE A 12 -22.98 -2.64 -24.91
CA PHE A 12 -23.39 -4.05 -24.78
C PHE A 12 -24.77 -4.35 -25.39
N ASP A 13 -25.39 -3.39 -26.07
CA ASP A 13 -26.63 -3.62 -26.81
C ASP A 13 -26.28 -4.12 -28.21
N THR A 14 -26.31 -5.43 -28.42
CA THR A 14 -26.10 -6.04 -29.74
C THR A 14 -27.41 -6.18 -30.50
N GLU A 15 -27.63 -5.35 -31.52
CA GLU A 15 -28.35 -5.75 -32.74
C GLU A 15 -27.40 -5.63 -33.94
N PRO A 16 -27.44 -6.56 -34.92
CA PRO A 16 -26.58 -6.48 -36.09
C PRO A 16 -27.29 -5.70 -37.20
N THR A 17 -26.73 -4.59 -37.66
CA THR A 17 -27.10 -4.06 -38.99
C THR A 17 -26.00 -3.24 -39.65
N THR A 18 -25.44 -3.86 -40.70
CA THR A 18 -25.14 -3.29 -42.02
C THR A 18 -24.28 -2.03 -42.16
N THR A 19 -23.10 -2.27 -42.74
CA THR A 19 -22.29 -1.41 -43.62
C THR A 19 -22.96 -0.18 -44.22
N LYS A 20 -22.28 0.97 -44.13
CA LYS A 20 -22.17 1.92 -45.24
C LYS A 20 -20.84 2.66 -45.23
N ALA A 21 -20.16 2.61 -46.37
CA ALA A 21 -18.91 3.30 -46.67
C ALA A 21 -19.17 4.75 -47.12
N ALA A 22 -18.04 5.47 -47.33
CA ALA A 22 -17.84 6.80 -47.92
C ALA A 22 -17.69 7.94 -46.88
N ALA A 23 -16.75 8.88 -47.00
CA ALA A 23 -15.82 9.22 -48.07
C ALA A 23 -14.56 9.88 -47.48
N ALA A 24 -13.44 9.71 -48.19
CA ALA A 24 -12.22 10.47 -47.99
C ALA A 24 -12.46 11.96 -48.27
N ASN A 25 -11.81 12.82 -47.48
CA ASN A 25 -11.50 14.16 -47.95
C ASN A 25 -10.08 14.54 -47.53
N THR A 26 -9.18 14.44 -48.50
CA THR A 26 -7.81 14.95 -48.49
C THR A 26 -7.84 16.47 -48.56
N LYS A 27 -7.16 17.17 -47.64
CA LYS A 27 -6.68 18.53 -47.91
C LYS A 27 -5.25 18.69 -47.43
N ALA A 28 -4.46 19.25 -48.35
CA ALA A 28 -3.01 19.24 -48.42
C ALA A 28 -2.31 20.07 -47.35
N ALA A 29 -1.06 19.67 -47.06
CA ALA A 29 -0.08 20.45 -46.32
C ALA A 29 0.60 21.49 -47.22
N ALA A 30 0.98 22.63 -46.62
CA ALA A 30 1.93 23.61 -47.15
C ALA A 30 2.72 24.23 -45.97
N PRO A 31 3.93 24.77 -46.21
CA PRO A 31 5.07 24.59 -45.30
C PRO A 31 5.30 25.72 -44.27
N ALA A 32 6.25 25.44 -43.38
CA ALA A 32 6.64 26.15 -42.16
C ALA A 32 7.09 27.62 -42.32
N ALA A 33 6.89 28.38 -41.23
CA ALA A 33 7.65 29.59 -40.93
C ALA A 33 8.24 29.47 -39.50
N SER A 34 9.55 29.62 -39.40
CA SER A 34 10.35 29.55 -38.18
C SER A 34 10.11 30.76 -37.28
N ALA A 35 9.71 30.54 -36.03
CA ALA A 35 9.67 31.57 -35.00
C ALA A 35 11.08 31.82 -34.42
N PRO A 36 11.47 33.07 -34.11
CA PRO A 36 12.76 33.38 -33.50
C PRO A 36 12.84 32.91 -32.05
N ALA A 37 14.04 32.48 -31.65
CA ALA A 37 14.36 31.94 -30.34
C ALA A 37 14.15 32.97 -29.20
N ALA A 38 13.58 32.50 -28.09
CA ALA A 38 13.46 33.27 -26.86
C ALA A 38 14.83 33.42 -26.16
N PRO A 39 15.12 34.57 -25.51
CA PRO A 39 16.37 34.77 -24.77
C PRO A 39 16.43 33.90 -23.50
N PRO A 40 17.64 33.55 -23.03
CA PRO A 40 17.84 32.65 -21.89
C PRO A 40 17.36 33.28 -20.58
N PRO A 41 16.82 32.49 -19.63
CA PRO A 41 16.39 33.01 -18.34
C PRO A 41 17.61 33.39 -17.47
N THR A 42 17.56 34.61 -16.93
CA THR A 42 18.51 35.15 -15.96
C THR A 42 18.47 34.33 -14.67
N THR A 43 19.62 33.81 -14.25
CA THR A 43 19.78 33.04 -13.01
C THR A 43 19.69 33.97 -11.80
N THR A 44 18.53 34.02 -11.15
CA THR A 44 18.41 34.58 -9.80
C THR A 44 18.73 33.46 -8.81
N THR A 45 19.83 33.61 -8.07
CA THR A 45 20.22 32.70 -7.00
C THR A 45 19.21 32.84 -5.86
N GLU A 46 18.22 31.96 -5.82
CA GLU A 46 17.25 31.89 -4.74
C GLU A 46 17.91 31.14 -3.57
N THR A 47 18.19 31.87 -2.50
CA THR A 47 18.73 31.34 -1.25
C THR A 47 17.74 30.33 -0.69
N ALA A 48 18.07 29.04 -0.82
CA ALA A 48 17.25 27.95 -0.31
C ALA A 48 17.06 28.10 1.21
N THR A 49 15.85 28.49 1.61
CA THR A 49 15.38 28.38 2.99
C THR A 49 15.36 26.90 3.35
N THR A 50 16.24 26.49 4.26
CA THR A 50 16.24 25.15 4.84
C THR A 50 14.95 24.96 5.62
N LYS A 51 13.93 24.41 4.97
CA LYS A 51 12.74 23.87 5.61
C LYS A 51 13.22 22.85 6.64
N SER A 52 12.93 23.08 7.92
CA SER A 52 13.13 22.11 8.98
C SER A 52 12.48 20.80 8.54
N MET A 53 13.30 19.78 8.22
CA MET A 53 12.82 18.50 7.70
C MET A 53 12.18 17.74 8.87
N ALA A 54 10.86 17.93 9.06
CA ALA A 54 10.08 17.01 9.86
C ALA A 54 10.27 15.60 9.28
N GLY A 55 10.46 14.60 10.15
CA GLY A 55 10.65 13.21 9.71
C GLY A 55 9.48 12.69 8.87
N PRO A 56 9.69 11.59 8.13
CA PRO A 56 8.67 11.03 7.24
C PRO A 56 7.40 10.68 8.01
N LYS A 57 6.24 10.99 7.44
CA LYS A 57 4.95 10.61 7.99
C LYS A 57 4.65 9.16 7.65
N ILE A 58 4.54 8.31 8.67
CA ILE A 58 4.31 6.88 8.49
C ILE A 58 2.94 6.47 9.04
N ALA A 59 2.23 5.64 8.29
CA ALA A 59 1.04 4.94 8.77
C ALA A 59 1.28 3.42 8.86
N ILE A 60 0.66 2.76 9.82
CA ILE A 60 0.38 1.33 9.73
C ILE A 60 -1.10 1.18 9.42
N VAL A 61 -1.44 0.51 8.33
CA VAL A 61 -2.82 0.24 7.92
C VAL A 61 -3.03 -1.25 7.98
N LEU A 62 -4.05 -1.71 8.70
CA LEU A 62 -4.28 -3.14 8.90
C LEU A 62 -5.73 -3.59 8.72
N TYR A 63 -5.88 -4.88 8.47
CA TYR A 63 -7.11 -5.61 8.76
C TYR A 63 -6.78 -6.74 9.73
N SER A 64 -7.63 -6.94 10.73
CA SER A 64 -7.47 -8.04 11.68
C SER A 64 -8.85 -8.58 12.04
N MET A 65 -9.10 -9.85 11.73
CA MET A 65 -10.34 -10.52 12.13
C MET A 65 -10.23 -11.06 13.56
N TYR A 66 -9.14 -11.75 13.88
CA TYR A 66 -8.96 -12.48 15.15
C TYR A 66 -7.84 -11.92 16.04
N GLY A 67 -7.29 -10.73 15.73
CA GLY A 67 -6.33 -10.03 16.59
C GLY A 67 -4.85 -10.29 16.31
N HIS A 68 -4.48 -11.33 15.55
CA HIS A 68 -3.07 -11.65 15.28
C HIS A 68 -2.33 -10.51 14.58
N ILE A 69 -2.93 -9.94 13.53
CA ILE A 69 -2.34 -8.81 12.79
C ILE A 69 -2.29 -7.55 13.65
N THR A 70 -3.25 -7.37 14.57
CA THR A 70 -3.23 -6.28 15.56
C THR A 70 -1.96 -6.37 16.42
N LYS A 71 -1.67 -7.53 17.00
CA LYS A 71 -0.46 -7.76 17.80
C LYS A 71 0.82 -7.54 17.00
N MET A 72 0.87 -8.05 15.76
CA MET A 72 2.00 -7.80 14.87
C MET A 72 2.20 -6.31 14.60
N SER A 73 1.11 -5.56 14.39
CA SER A 73 1.18 -4.11 14.13
C SER A 73 1.75 -3.32 15.30
N GLU A 74 1.48 -3.74 16.54
CA GLU A 74 2.04 -3.12 17.75
C GLU A 74 3.55 -3.34 17.83
N ALA A 75 4.04 -4.53 17.48
CA ALA A 75 5.47 -4.82 17.42
C ALA A 75 6.17 -4.03 16.29
N VAL A 76 5.54 -3.91 15.12
CA VAL A 76 6.03 -3.06 14.02
C VAL A 76 6.08 -1.59 14.44
N LYS A 77 5.01 -1.09 15.08
CA LYS A 77 4.93 0.27 15.62
C LYS A 77 6.09 0.53 16.59
N LYS A 78 6.30 -0.38 17.55
CA LYS A 78 7.41 -0.30 18.50
C LYS A 78 8.76 -0.19 17.78
N GLY A 79 8.99 -0.97 16.73
CA GLY A 79 10.22 -0.91 15.94
C GLY A 79 10.45 0.44 15.26
N ILE A 80 9.39 1.07 14.74
CA ILE A 80 9.47 2.43 14.16
C ILE A 80 9.80 3.45 15.25
N GLU A 81 9.13 3.38 16.39
CA GLU A 81 9.32 4.30 17.52
C GLU A 81 10.74 4.20 18.11
N GLU A 82 11.27 2.97 18.28
CA GLU A 82 12.65 2.73 18.70
C GLU A 82 13.69 3.29 17.73
N ALA A 83 13.32 3.43 16.45
CA ALA A 83 14.18 4.01 15.43
C ALA A 83 14.09 5.55 15.38
N GLY A 84 13.26 6.18 16.22
CA GLY A 84 13.02 7.63 16.25
C GLY A 84 11.89 8.11 15.34
N GLY A 85 11.10 7.19 14.78
CA GLY A 85 9.96 7.51 13.94
C GLY A 85 8.67 7.77 14.73
N SER A 86 7.71 8.42 14.07
CA SER A 86 6.34 8.55 14.55
C SER A 86 5.40 7.84 13.58
N VAL A 87 4.42 7.12 14.11
CA VAL A 87 3.50 6.31 13.29
C VAL A 87 2.08 6.33 13.84
N THR A 88 1.12 6.48 12.94
CA THR A 88 -0.31 6.35 13.26
C THR A 88 -0.80 4.98 12.81
N VAL A 89 -1.51 4.27 13.68
CA VAL A 89 -2.11 2.97 13.35
C VAL A 89 -3.57 3.18 12.96
N TYR A 90 -3.96 2.64 11.81
CA TYR A 90 -5.31 2.61 11.30
C TYR A 90 -5.76 1.19 11.03
N GLN A 91 -7.08 1.01 11.02
CA GLN A 91 -7.72 -0.17 10.45
C GLN A 91 -8.52 0.20 9.19
N ILE A 92 -8.66 -0.75 8.27
CA ILE A 92 -9.62 -0.61 7.16
C ILE A 92 -11.02 -1.02 7.59
N ALA A 93 -12.04 -0.56 6.86
CA ALA A 93 -13.43 -0.87 7.14
C ALA A 93 -13.72 -2.38 7.03
N GLU A 94 -14.58 -2.87 7.93
CA GLU A 94 -15.12 -4.23 7.87
C GLU A 94 -16.17 -4.33 6.76
N THR A 95 -16.19 -5.45 6.02
CA THR A 95 -17.15 -5.70 4.93
C THR A 95 -18.23 -6.69 5.32
N LEU A 96 -18.02 -7.46 6.40
CA LEU A 96 -19.01 -8.42 6.88
C LEU A 96 -20.04 -7.74 7.79
N PRO A 97 -21.34 -8.09 7.69
CA PRO A 97 -22.34 -7.64 8.64
C PRO A 97 -22.03 -8.14 10.06
N GLN A 98 -22.46 -7.37 11.06
CA GLN A 98 -22.22 -7.69 12.47
C GLN A 98 -22.76 -9.08 12.86
N GLU A 99 -23.91 -9.50 12.31
CA GLU A 99 -24.48 -10.83 12.55
C GLU A 99 -23.53 -11.96 12.13
N VAL A 100 -22.86 -11.80 10.98
CA VAL A 100 -21.89 -12.78 10.48
C VAL A 100 -20.66 -12.82 11.38
N LEU A 101 -20.17 -11.65 11.79
CA LEU A 101 -19.02 -11.56 12.72
C LEU A 101 -19.31 -12.25 14.06
N THR A 102 -20.52 -12.07 14.60
CA THR A 102 -20.96 -12.75 15.82
C THR A 102 -20.98 -14.26 15.64
N LYS A 103 -21.52 -14.77 14.51
CA LYS A 103 -21.51 -16.21 14.18
C LYS A 103 -20.11 -16.78 13.98
N MET A 104 -19.16 -15.94 13.56
CA MET A 104 -17.76 -16.29 13.39
C MET A 104 -16.93 -16.17 14.68
N TYR A 105 -17.57 -15.79 15.79
CA TYR A 105 -16.90 -15.50 17.07
C TYR A 105 -15.77 -14.48 16.92
N ALA A 106 -15.93 -13.51 16.01
CA ALA A 106 -14.93 -12.48 15.81
C ALA A 106 -14.85 -11.59 17.07
N PRO A 107 -13.66 -11.36 17.64
CA PRO A 107 -13.49 -10.48 18.78
C PRO A 107 -13.82 -9.02 18.41
N ALA A 108 -14.01 -8.20 19.44
CA ALA A 108 -14.15 -6.76 19.25
C ALA A 108 -12.91 -6.18 18.53
N LYS A 109 -13.14 -5.25 17.61
CA LYS A 109 -12.06 -4.58 16.88
C LYS A 109 -11.28 -3.65 17.85
N PRO A 110 -9.96 -3.48 17.65
CA PRO A 110 -9.20 -2.49 18.39
C PRO A 110 -9.74 -1.09 18.12
N ALA A 111 -9.54 -0.16 19.07
CA ALA A 111 -9.98 1.23 18.98
C ALA A 111 -9.10 2.09 18.05
N PHE A 112 -8.65 1.53 16.92
CA PHE A 112 -7.91 2.26 15.90
C PHE A 112 -8.87 3.02 14.98
N PRO A 113 -8.52 4.23 14.52
CA PRO A 113 -9.33 4.94 13.54
C PRO A 113 -9.46 4.15 12.23
N ILE A 114 -10.61 4.27 11.59
CA ILE A 114 -10.85 3.72 10.25
C ILE A 114 -10.21 4.68 9.23
N ILE A 115 -9.33 4.15 8.37
CA ILE A 115 -8.71 4.96 7.31
C ILE A 115 -9.61 5.05 6.09
N THR A 116 -9.69 6.24 5.48
CA THR A 116 -10.26 6.43 4.14
C THR A 116 -9.15 6.39 3.09
N PRO A 117 -9.44 6.02 1.82
CA PRO A 117 -8.45 6.03 0.75
C PRO A 117 -7.64 7.33 0.67
N ASP A 118 -8.32 8.49 0.69
CA ASP A 118 -7.68 9.80 0.57
C ASP A 118 -6.72 10.13 1.70
N GLU A 119 -6.94 9.57 2.89
CA GLU A 119 -6.04 9.73 4.03
C GLU A 119 -4.66 9.13 3.75
N LEU A 120 -4.59 8.05 2.96
CA LEU A 120 -3.33 7.37 2.60
C LEU A 120 -2.38 8.31 1.85
N ALA A 121 -2.91 9.27 1.07
CA ALA A 121 -2.11 10.22 0.31
C ALA A 121 -1.35 11.21 1.22
N LYS A 122 -1.76 11.38 2.48
CA LYS A 122 -1.14 12.29 3.45
C LYS A 122 0.13 11.73 4.10
N TYR A 123 0.40 10.44 3.90
CA TYR A 123 1.55 9.73 4.44
C TYR A 123 2.64 9.57 3.38
N ASP A 124 3.90 9.65 3.80
CA ASP A 124 5.06 9.47 2.93
C ASP A 124 5.38 7.98 2.74
N ALA A 125 5.06 7.19 3.77
CA ALA A 125 5.23 5.75 3.76
C ALA A 125 4.16 5.03 4.58
N PHE A 126 3.90 3.76 4.27
CA PHE A 126 2.95 2.96 5.02
C PHE A 126 3.32 1.48 5.13
N LEU A 127 2.97 0.84 6.24
CA LEU A 127 3.09 -0.61 6.42
C LEU A 127 1.71 -1.24 6.45
N MET A 128 1.54 -2.35 5.73
CA MET A 128 0.26 -3.04 5.61
C MET A 128 0.23 -4.34 6.41
N GLY A 129 -0.73 -4.46 7.32
CA GLY A 129 -1.04 -5.69 8.02
C GLY A 129 -2.18 -6.44 7.33
N ILE A 130 -1.88 -7.56 6.67
CA ILE A 130 -2.83 -8.27 5.80
C ILE A 130 -2.99 -9.71 6.31
N PRO A 131 -4.16 -10.19 6.74
CA PRO A 131 -4.34 -11.61 7.02
C PRO A 131 -4.70 -12.35 5.74
N THR A 132 -4.11 -13.52 5.51
CA THR A 132 -4.18 -14.25 4.25
C THR A 132 -5.57 -14.80 4.01
N ARG A 133 -6.00 -14.74 2.75
CA ARG A 133 -7.06 -15.59 2.21
C ARG A 133 -6.51 -16.25 0.94
N PHE A 134 -6.15 -17.53 1.07
CA PHE A 134 -5.64 -18.35 -0.03
C PHE A 134 -4.42 -17.74 -0.75
N GLY A 135 -3.49 -17.13 0.00
CA GLY A 135 -2.32 -16.49 -0.59
C GLY A 135 -2.60 -15.10 -1.18
N ASN A 136 -3.77 -14.51 -0.93
CA ASN A 136 -4.16 -13.19 -1.41
C ASN A 136 -4.80 -12.32 -0.30
N PHE A 137 -5.17 -11.09 -0.66
CA PHE A 137 -5.91 -10.17 0.19
C PHE A 137 -7.26 -10.77 0.65
N PRO A 138 -7.67 -10.49 1.90
CA PRO A 138 -9.06 -10.66 2.28
C PRO A 138 -9.93 -9.61 1.57
N ALA A 139 -11.24 -9.87 1.47
CA ALA A 139 -12.18 -9.01 0.74
C ALA A 139 -12.14 -7.54 1.20
N GLN A 140 -11.92 -7.31 2.48
CA GLN A 140 -11.80 -5.99 3.11
C GLN A 140 -10.64 -5.18 2.50
N TRP A 141 -9.46 -5.81 2.37
CA TRP A 141 -8.30 -5.19 1.74
C TRP A 141 -8.52 -4.95 0.26
N LYS A 142 -9.17 -5.90 -0.43
CA LYS A 142 -9.48 -5.74 -1.84
C LYS A 142 -10.45 -4.57 -2.08
N ALA A 143 -11.49 -4.45 -1.26
CA ALA A 143 -12.44 -3.34 -1.30
C ALA A 143 -11.77 -1.99 -1.03
N PHE A 144 -10.85 -1.93 -0.05
CA PHE A 144 -10.05 -0.72 0.20
C PHE A 144 -9.27 -0.32 -1.06
N TRP A 145 -8.51 -1.25 -1.66
CA TRP A 145 -7.76 -0.94 -2.88
C TRP A 145 -8.64 -0.60 -4.08
N ASP A 146 -9.80 -1.25 -4.24
CA ASP A 146 -10.73 -0.95 -5.35
C ASP A 146 -11.33 0.46 -5.24
N SER A 147 -11.39 1.01 -4.03
CA SER A 147 -11.81 2.40 -3.80
C SER A 147 -10.73 3.46 -4.06
N THR A 148 -9.50 3.05 -4.45
CA THR A 148 -8.37 3.98 -4.71
C THR A 148 -8.24 4.46 -6.15
N SER A 149 -9.26 4.24 -7.01
CA SER A 149 -9.19 4.60 -8.45
C SER A 149 -8.88 6.07 -8.71
N GLY A 150 -9.36 7.00 -7.87
CA GLY A 150 -9.03 8.42 -7.97
C GLY A 150 -7.57 8.74 -7.63
N LEU A 151 -7.01 8.08 -6.62
CA LEU A 151 -5.59 8.21 -6.24
C LEU A 151 -4.69 7.65 -7.33
N TRP A 152 -5.08 6.50 -7.89
CA TRP A 152 -4.40 5.87 -9.01
C TRP A 152 -4.37 6.81 -10.23
N ALA A 153 -5.52 7.38 -10.61
CA ALA A 153 -5.63 8.23 -11.80
C ALA A 153 -4.84 9.54 -11.68
N SER A 154 -4.69 10.07 -10.47
CA SER A 154 -3.93 11.29 -10.18
C SER A 154 -2.45 11.03 -9.88
N GLY A 155 -2.03 9.77 -9.74
CA GLY A 155 -0.67 9.43 -9.32
C GLY A 155 -0.36 9.80 -7.87
N ALA A 156 -1.37 10.01 -7.02
CA ALA A 156 -1.20 10.53 -5.67
C ALA A 156 -0.36 9.64 -4.73
N LEU A 157 -0.21 8.35 -5.05
CA LEU A 157 0.61 7.42 -4.28
C LEU A 157 2.00 7.15 -4.91
N ALA A 158 2.27 7.69 -6.11
CA ALA A 158 3.52 7.44 -6.80
C ALA A 158 4.72 7.99 -6.01
N GLY A 159 5.78 7.20 -5.90
CA GLY A 159 7.01 7.56 -5.16
C GLY A 159 6.91 7.43 -3.63
N LYS A 160 5.74 7.10 -3.08
CA LYS A 160 5.60 6.73 -1.66
C LYS A 160 6.21 5.36 -1.40
N TYR A 161 6.50 5.07 -0.13
CA TYR A 161 7.11 3.81 0.27
C TYR A 161 6.10 2.91 0.98
N ALA A 162 6.15 1.60 0.72
CA ALA A 162 5.31 0.66 1.43
C ALA A 162 6.01 -0.63 1.80
N GLY A 163 5.71 -1.16 2.98
CA GLY A 163 6.04 -2.53 3.35
C GLY A 163 4.78 -3.30 3.70
N ALA A 164 4.90 -4.61 3.87
CA ALA A 164 3.81 -5.47 4.29
C ALA A 164 4.29 -6.48 5.32
N PHE A 165 3.41 -6.85 6.25
CA PHE A 165 3.61 -7.98 7.14
C PHE A 165 2.44 -8.95 7.02
N GLU A 166 2.80 -10.23 7.17
CA GLU A 166 2.09 -11.48 6.86
C GLU A 166 2.33 -12.01 5.43
N THR A 167 2.27 -13.35 5.27
CA THR A 167 2.78 -14.16 4.15
C THR A 167 2.23 -13.87 2.75
N THR A 168 1.27 -12.95 2.61
CA THR A 168 0.63 -12.58 1.33
C THR A 168 1.29 -11.43 0.58
N VAL A 169 2.48 -10.99 1.00
CA VAL A 169 3.17 -9.82 0.43
C VAL A 169 3.31 -9.86 -1.09
N LEU A 170 3.54 -11.03 -1.70
CA LEU A 170 3.70 -11.12 -3.16
C LEU A 170 2.45 -10.64 -3.92
N ALA A 171 1.25 -10.96 -3.42
CA ALA A 171 -0.01 -10.51 -4.02
C ALA A 171 -0.21 -8.99 -3.88
N THR A 172 0.41 -8.38 -2.87
CA THR A 172 0.37 -6.93 -2.64
C THR A 172 1.21 -6.15 -3.63
N ILE A 173 2.32 -6.73 -4.11
CA ILE A 173 3.27 -6.03 -5.00
C ILE A 173 2.59 -5.55 -6.28
N SER A 174 1.72 -6.37 -6.90
CA SER A 174 0.99 -5.96 -8.11
C SER A 174 0.20 -4.67 -7.89
N THR A 175 -0.52 -4.55 -6.77
CA THR A 175 -1.28 -3.35 -6.44
C THR A 175 -0.38 -2.14 -6.20
N LEU A 176 0.74 -2.31 -5.47
CA LEU A 176 1.72 -1.25 -5.26
C LEU A 176 2.34 -0.75 -6.56
N THR A 177 2.72 -1.66 -7.46
CA THR A 177 3.29 -1.34 -8.76
C THR A 177 2.33 -0.51 -9.61
N HIS A 178 1.03 -0.86 -9.64
CA HIS A 178 0.04 -0.08 -10.38
C HIS A 178 -0.12 1.36 -9.85
N HIS A 179 0.09 1.58 -8.56
CA HIS A 179 0.07 2.91 -7.94
C HIS A 179 1.41 3.65 -7.98
N GLY A 180 2.49 3.01 -8.46
CA GLY A 180 3.83 3.59 -8.45
C GLY A 180 4.45 3.66 -7.04
N VAL A 181 4.00 2.84 -6.11
CA VAL A 181 4.50 2.78 -4.72
C VAL A 181 5.75 1.90 -4.67
N ILE A 182 6.79 2.38 -3.99
CA ILE A 182 8.07 1.70 -3.82
C ILE A 182 7.95 0.70 -2.67
N TYR A 183 8.10 -0.58 -2.99
CA TYR A 183 8.05 -1.65 -1.99
C TYR A 183 9.39 -1.81 -1.26
N VAL A 184 9.35 -1.84 0.07
CA VAL A 184 10.48 -2.07 0.97
C VAL A 184 10.35 -3.45 1.61
N PRO A 185 11.16 -4.44 1.20
CA PRO A 185 11.15 -5.77 1.80
C PRO A 185 11.81 -5.77 3.19
N LEU A 186 11.51 -6.80 4.00
CA LEU A 186 12.25 -7.06 5.23
C LEU A 186 13.70 -7.48 4.93
N GLY A 187 13.87 -8.37 3.95
CA GLY A 187 15.14 -9.02 3.66
C GLY A 187 15.60 -9.95 4.78
N TYR A 188 16.84 -10.45 4.66
CA TYR A 188 17.47 -11.31 5.66
C TYR A 188 18.47 -10.55 6.57
N SER A 189 18.74 -9.27 6.33
CA SER A 189 19.91 -8.60 6.92
C SER A 189 19.89 -8.55 8.45
N GLN A 190 19.04 -7.74 9.06
CA GLN A 190 18.96 -7.61 10.52
C GLN A 190 18.13 -8.71 11.19
N SER A 191 17.44 -9.52 10.39
CA SER A 191 16.58 -10.62 10.82
C SER A 191 17.16 -12.01 10.50
N PHE A 192 18.45 -12.11 10.13
CA PHE A 192 19.04 -13.36 9.62
C PHE A 192 18.90 -14.49 10.64
N GLY A 193 19.35 -14.26 11.88
CA GLY A 193 19.30 -15.27 12.95
C GLY A 193 17.87 -15.70 13.27
N GLN A 194 16.93 -14.76 13.23
CA GLN A 194 15.52 -15.02 13.50
C GLN A 194 14.86 -15.82 12.37
N LEU A 195 15.02 -15.40 11.11
CA LEU A 195 14.40 -16.05 9.94
C LEU A 195 15.02 -17.41 9.60
N THR A 196 16.27 -17.65 10.01
CA THR A 196 16.95 -18.94 9.82
C THR A 196 16.82 -19.86 11.04
N ASN A 197 16.02 -19.49 12.03
CA ASN A 197 15.81 -20.31 13.22
C ASN A 197 15.05 -21.60 12.86
N LEU A 198 15.68 -22.76 13.07
CA LEU A 198 15.05 -24.06 12.82
C LEU A 198 14.65 -24.80 14.10
N SER A 199 14.78 -24.16 15.26
CA SER A 199 14.47 -24.74 16.57
C SER A 199 12.98 -24.63 16.92
N GLU A 200 12.25 -23.68 16.33
CA GLU A 200 10.80 -23.53 16.50
C GLU A 200 10.09 -23.13 15.21
N VAL A 201 8.82 -23.54 15.09
CA VAL A 201 7.95 -23.14 13.98
C VAL A 201 7.60 -21.66 14.13
N HIS A 202 7.99 -20.85 13.14
CA HIS A 202 7.78 -19.41 13.14
C HIS A 202 7.39 -18.90 11.76
N GLY A 203 6.56 -17.86 11.74
CA GLY A 203 6.25 -17.09 10.54
C GLY A 203 7.29 -16.01 10.26
N GLY A 204 7.33 -15.56 9.01
CA GLY A 204 8.29 -14.56 8.53
C GLY A 204 8.96 -15.00 7.24
N SER A 205 9.36 -14.03 6.44
CA SER A 205 10.07 -14.26 5.17
C SER A 205 10.84 -13.00 4.79
N PRO A 206 11.76 -13.04 3.81
CA PRO A 206 12.39 -11.82 3.31
C PRO A 206 11.38 -10.80 2.74
N TRP A 207 10.14 -11.20 2.44
CA TRP A 207 9.10 -10.28 2.00
C TRP A 207 8.51 -9.45 3.15
N GLY A 208 8.58 -9.93 4.38
CA GLY A 208 7.92 -9.29 5.52
C GLY A 208 7.87 -10.20 6.74
N ALA A 209 7.71 -9.59 7.92
CA ALA A 209 7.42 -10.34 9.14
C ALA A 209 6.11 -11.11 8.98
N GLY A 210 5.91 -12.17 9.75
CA GLY A 210 4.71 -13.00 9.66
C GLY A 210 4.43 -13.73 10.96
N THR A 211 3.24 -14.29 11.07
CA THR A 211 2.84 -15.11 12.22
C THR A 211 1.96 -16.25 11.75
N PHE A 212 2.09 -17.42 12.37
CA PHE A 212 1.12 -18.51 12.19
C PHE A 212 0.03 -18.48 13.26
N ALA A 213 -1.22 -18.68 12.85
CA ALA A 213 -2.37 -18.67 13.74
C ALA A 213 -2.85 -20.08 14.15
N ALA A 214 -2.17 -21.15 13.71
CA ALA A 214 -2.67 -22.54 13.73
C ALA A 214 -3.98 -22.71 12.94
N ALA A 215 -4.43 -23.96 12.80
CA ALA A 215 -5.63 -24.29 12.00
C ALA A 215 -6.93 -23.77 12.61
N ASP A 216 -6.96 -23.58 13.93
CA ASP A 216 -8.12 -23.14 14.71
C ASP A 216 -8.03 -21.67 15.14
N GLY A 217 -6.96 -20.96 14.78
CA GLY A 217 -6.73 -19.57 15.19
C GLY A 217 -6.17 -19.40 16.61
N SER A 218 -5.94 -20.48 17.36
CA SER A 218 -5.55 -20.42 18.77
C SER A 218 -4.12 -19.91 18.99
N ARG A 219 -3.18 -20.25 18.09
CA ARG A 219 -1.77 -19.86 18.22
C ARG A 219 -1.63 -18.34 18.11
N GLN A 220 -0.96 -17.76 19.09
CA GLN A 220 -0.64 -16.34 19.12
C GLN A 220 0.75 -16.08 18.51
N PRO A 221 1.04 -14.86 18.05
CA PRO A 221 2.40 -14.48 17.67
C PRO A 221 3.37 -14.78 18.80
N THR A 222 4.42 -15.53 18.47
CA THR A 222 5.51 -15.92 19.38
C THR A 222 6.46 -14.75 19.63
N ALA A 223 7.31 -14.88 20.64
CA ALA A 223 8.33 -13.86 20.92
C ALA A 223 9.25 -13.62 19.71
N LEU A 224 9.64 -14.69 18.99
CA LEU A 224 10.45 -14.61 17.79
C LEU A 224 9.73 -13.87 16.65
N GLU A 225 8.47 -14.19 16.39
CA GLU A 225 7.68 -13.52 15.33
C GLU A 225 7.49 -12.02 15.63
N LEU A 226 7.26 -11.67 16.91
CA LEU A 226 7.15 -10.29 17.35
C LEU A 226 8.50 -9.55 17.26
N GLU A 227 9.62 -10.22 17.56
CA GLU A 227 10.96 -9.66 17.37
C GLU A 227 11.23 -9.35 15.90
N ILE A 228 10.89 -10.28 14.99
CA ILE A 228 11.00 -10.07 13.53
C ILE A 228 10.15 -8.86 13.10
N ALA A 229 8.94 -8.72 13.65
CA ALA A 229 8.06 -7.59 13.36
C ALA A 229 8.64 -6.25 13.85
N THR A 230 9.25 -6.23 15.03
CA THR A 230 9.98 -5.06 15.54
C THR A 230 11.19 -4.72 14.68
N ILE A 231 11.96 -5.72 14.24
CA ILE A 231 13.06 -5.52 13.29
C ILE A 231 12.54 -4.91 11.98
N GLN A 232 11.41 -5.39 11.45
CA GLN A 232 10.79 -4.83 10.26
C GLN A 232 10.47 -3.34 10.41
N GLY A 233 9.84 -2.95 11.52
CA GLY A 233 9.51 -1.55 11.81
C GLY A 233 10.75 -0.67 11.82
N LYS A 234 11.80 -1.12 12.51
CA LYS A 234 13.08 -0.40 12.60
C LYS A 234 13.77 -0.25 11.25
N GLN A 235 13.83 -1.33 10.48
CA GLN A 235 14.45 -1.33 9.15
C GLN A 235 13.68 -0.45 8.16
N PHE A 236 12.35 -0.56 8.16
CA PHE A 236 11.48 0.25 7.30
C PHE A 236 11.71 1.74 7.56
N TYR A 237 11.69 2.17 8.82
CA TYR A 237 12.01 3.56 9.17
C TYR A 237 13.44 3.94 8.76
N GLY A 238 14.42 3.07 8.97
CA GLY A 238 15.81 3.30 8.57
C GLY A 238 16.02 3.46 7.06
N VAL A 239 15.12 2.94 6.22
CA VAL A 239 15.09 3.18 4.77
C VAL A 239 14.42 4.52 4.48
N VAL A 240 13.20 4.71 4.98
CA VAL A 240 12.34 5.86 4.65
C VAL A 240 12.94 7.18 5.18
N SER A 241 13.60 7.17 6.34
CA SER A 241 14.26 8.36 6.92
C SER A 241 15.42 8.92 6.08
N LYS A 242 15.94 8.16 5.10
CA LYS A 242 16.99 8.62 4.18
C LYS A 242 16.45 9.34 2.95
N VAL A 243 15.13 9.31 2.75
CA VAL A 243 14.47 9.89 1.59
C VAL A 243 14.05 11.32 1.89
N LYS A 244 14.19 12.21 0.90
CA LYS A 244 13.62 13.54 0.93
C LYS A 244 12.27 13.49 0.21
N PHE A 245 11.20 13.77 0.94
CA PHE A 245 9.81 13.84 0.44
C PHE A 245 9.44 15.26 0.02
#